data_AF-A0A6P0LJ57-F1
#
_entry.id   AF-A0A6P0LJ57-F1
#
_cell.length_a   1.000
_cell.length_b   1.000
_cell.length_c   1.000
_cell.angle_alpha   90.00
_cell.angle_beta   90.00
_cell.angle_gamma   90.00
#
_symmetry.space_group_name_H-M   'P 1'
#
loop_
_entity.id
_entity.type
_entity.pdbx_description
1 polymer ?
#
loop_
_entity_poly.entity_id
_entity_poly.type
_entity_poly.pdbx_seq_one_letter_code
_entity_poly.pdbx_strand_id
1 'polypeptide(L)'
;MSKTLLSYRPKEILLTHQQLALFSGVRTIFRLGAASLLTISLLGSACAMASQDDLDSEQLHGNKTETGNHHSKEMEHNHHNHKAGSSSNHGEGMGHHHGTMEIPSGQPVPDVDLVVYPDPMTGWNLEIKVSNFQFSPKNASKAHQPGEGHGHLYINGKKINRIYSNWYHIGKLEPGRNEIKVTLNSNNHQDLVHNGEMISDTEIIEVISNN
;
A
#
# COMPACT_ATOMS: atom_id res chain seq x y z
N MET A 1 38.38 6.86 3.44
CA MET A 1 37.01 6.46 3.05
C MET A 1 36.23 7.73 2.79
N SER A 2 35.76 7.96 1.56
CA SER A 2 35.03 9.20 1.24
C SER A 2 33.59 9.11 1.77
N LYS A 3 33.14 10.13 2.50
CA LYS A 3 31.72 10.25 2.85
C LYS A 3 30.99 10.82 1.64
N THR A 4 30.22 9.98 0.93
CA THR A 4 29.27 10.46 -0.08
C THR A 4 28.24 11.35 0.61
N LEU A 5 28.26 12.64 0.30
CA LEU A 5 27.28 13.60 0.79
C LEU A 5 26.02 13.49 -0.07
N LEU A 6 25.08 12.66 0.34
CA LEU A 6 23.76 12.54 -0.28
C LEU A 6 22.89 13.73 0.17
N SER A 7 22.81 14.77 -0.65
CA SER A 7 22.03 15.97 -0.33
C SER A 7 20.55 15.80 -0.67
N TYR A 8 19.75 15.43 0.33
CA TYR A 8 18.29 15.53 0.25
C TYR A 8 17.86 17.01 0.20
N ARG A 9 17.00 17.37 -0.75
CA ARG A 9 16.28 18.66 -0.76
C ARG A 9 14.79 18.37 -0.56
N PRO A 10 14.19 18.68 0.60
CA PRO A 10 12.75 18.54 0.78
C PRO A 10 12.01 19.48 -0.20
N LYS A 11 10.82 19.06 -0.64
CA LYS A 11 9.89 19.92 -1.39
C LYS A 11 9.63 21.22 -0.61
N GLU A 12 9.84 22.37 -1.27
CA GLU A 12 9.23 23.63 -0.86
C GLU A 12 7.71 23.41 -0.87
N ILE A 13 7.05 23.53 0.29
CA ILE A 13 5.60 23.35 0.39
C ILE A 13 4.93 24.58 -0.22
N LEU A 14 4.72 24.54 -1.55
CA LEU A 14 3.85 25.47 -2.24
C LEU A 14 2.39 25.13 -1.90
N LEU A 15 1.93 25.58 -0.72
CA LEU A 15 0.52 25.48 -0.34
C LEU A 15 -0.34 26.16 -1.42
N THR A 16 -1.10 25.36 -2.16
CA THR A 16 -2.14 25.89 -3.04
C THR A 16 -3.19 26.62 -2.20
N HIS A 17 -3.88 27.61 -2.79
CA HIS A 17 -4.80 28.48 -2.04
C HIS A 17 -5.95 27.76 -1.31
N GLN A 18 -6.18 26.46 -1.57
CA GLN A 18 -7.18 25.66 -0.86
C GLN A 18 -6.72 25.21 0.54
N GLN A 19 -5.42 25.09 0.84
CA GLN A 19 -4.98 24.65 2.18
C GLN A 19 -4.93 25.78 3.23
N LEU A 20 -4.90 27.07 2.85
CA LEU A 20 -4.93 28.17 3.82
C LEU A 20 -6.25 28.28 4.59
N ALA A 21 -7.34 27.68 4.09
CA ALA A 21 -8.66 27.77 4.69
C ALA A 21 -8.78 27.10 6.08
N LEU A 22 -7.86 26.19 6.44
CA LEU A 22 -7.90 25.48 7.72
C LEU A 22 -7.16 26.20 8.87
N PHE A 23 -6.37 27.24 8.57
CA PHE A 23 -5.56 27.95 9.58
C PHE A 23 -6.13 29.30 10.04
N SER A 24 -7.21 29.81 9.45
CA SER A 24 -7.82 31.10 9.85
C SER A 24 -8.73 31.02 11.08
N GLY A 25 -8.77 29.88 11.79
CA GLY A 25 -9.73 29.59 12.86
C GLY A 25 -9.36 30.06 14.28
N VAL A 26 -8.14 30.51 14.53
CA VAL A 26 -7.69 30.86 15.90
C VAL A 26 -8.15 32.27 16.30
N ARG A 27 -9.40 32.38 16.75
CA ARG A 27 -9.89 33.57 17.49
C ARG A 27 -9.53 33.45 18.97
N THR A 28 -8.43 34.08 19.35
CA THR A 28 -8.02 34.32 20.74
C THR A 28 -9.15 35.02 21.52
N ILE A 29 -9.67 34.37 22.57
CA ILE A 29 -10.42 35.03 23.64
C ILE A 29 -9.82 34.61 24.98
N PHE A 30 -8.94 35.46 25.52
CA PHE A 30 -8.58 35.42 26.93
C PHE A 30 -9.80 35.82 27.77
N ARG A 31 -10.25 34.96 28.69
CA ARG A 31 -10.99 35.38 29.88
C ARG A 31 -10.48 34.64 31.12
N LEU A 32 -10.10 35.42 32.12
CA LEU A 32 -9.68 34.96 33.44
C LEU A 32 -10.87 34.41 34.25
N GLY A 33 -10.55 33.46 35.13
CA GLY A 33 -11.13 33.41 36.48
C GLY A 33 -12.39 32.56 36.66
N ALA A 34 -12.22 31.38 37.27
CA ALA A 34 -12.59 31.14 38.67
C ALA A 34 -12.38 29.67 39.02
N ALA A 35 -11.71 29.39 40.14
CA ALA A 35 -11.66 28.06 40.71
C ALA A 35 -12.91 27.80 41.56
N SER A 36 -13.44 26.58 41.54
CA SER A 36 -14.16 26.03 42.69
C SER A 36 -14.00 24.51 42.71
N LEU A 37 -13.63 23.97 43.86
CA LEU A 37 -13.64 22.52 44.10
C LEU A 37 -15.09 22.05 44.24
N LEU A 38 -15.38 20.84 43.77
CA LEU A 38 -16.29 19.96 44.50
C LEU A 38 -15.78 18.52 44.41
N THR A 39 -15.60 17.89 45.56
CA THR A 39 -15.37 16.45 45.71
C THR A 39 -16.72 15.73 45.79
N ILE A 40 -16.79 14.44 45.46
CA ILE A 40 -17.37 13.37 46.31
C ILE A 40 -17.24 11.98 45.66
N SER A 41 -17.09 11.01 46.55
CA SER A 41 -16.66 9.63 46.49
C SER A 41 -17.41 8.60 45.61
N LEU A 42 -16.62 7.57 45.26
CA LEU A 42 -16.91 6.13 45.12
C LEU A 42 -18.36 5.60 45.26
N LEU A 43 -18.71 4.69 44.34
CA LEU A 43 -19.23 3.31 44.53
C LEU A 43 -19.41 2.72 43.10
N GLY A 44 -19.10 1.47 42.75
CA GLY A 44 -18.77 0.30 43.55
C GLY A 44 -19.84 -0.79 43.41
N SER A 45 -19.76 -1.63 42.37
CA SER A 45 -20.41 -2.95 42.33
C SER A 45 -20.00 -3.77 41.10
N ALA A 46 -19.59 -5.02 41.35
CA ALA A 46 -19.50 -6.07 40.35
C ALA A 46 -20.47 -7.19 40.76
N CYS A 47 -21.23 -7.72 39.81
CA CYS A 47 -21.89 -9.04 39.87
C CYS A 47 -21.66 -9.68 38.50
N ALA A 48 -21.07 -10.88 38.35
CA ALA A 48 -21.32 -12.17 38.99
C ALA A 48 -22.46 -12.97 38.32
N MET A 49 -22.03 -13.75 37.30
CA MET A 49 -22.37 -15.15 36.99
C MET A 49 -23.80 -15.61 36.64
N ALA A 50 -23.79 -16.57 35.70
CA ALA A 50 -24.67 -17.72 35.52
C ALA A 50 -26.12 -17.49 35.04
N SER A 51 -26.42 -18.06 33.87
CA SER A 51 -27.30 -19.24 33.78
C SER A 51 -26.97 -20.00 32.49
N GLN A 52 -26.79 -21.32 32.57
CA GLN A 52 -27.05 -22.22 31.44
C GLN A 52 -28.55 -22.51 31.43
N ASP A 53 -29.10 -22.78 30.25
CA ASP A 53 -30.21 -23.73 30.10
C ASP A 53 -29.90 -24.59 28.87
N ASP A 54 -29.73 -25.89 29.13
CA ASP A 54 -29.57 -26.92 28.12
C ASP A 54 -30.92 -27.27 27.48
N LEU A 55 -30.93 -27.60 26.20
CA LEU A 55 -31.94 -28.52 25.64
C LEU A 55 -31.26 -29.49 24.66
N ASP A 56 -30.92 -30.66 25.19
CA ASP A 56 -30.60 -31.86 24.43
C ASP A 56 -31.81 -32.37 23.65
N SER A 57 -31.58 -32.85 22.43
CA SER A 57 -32.02 -34.18 21.92
C SER A 57 -31.37 -34.39 20.54
N GLU A 58 -30.52 -35.42 20.36
CA GLU A 58 -30.89 -36.79 19.93
C GLU A 58 -31.48 -36.83 18.49
N GLN A 59 -31.21 -37.76 17.57
CA GLN A 59 -30.43 -39.01 17.49
C GLN A 59 -30.27 -39.33 15.96
N LEU A 60 -29.34 -40.11 15.39
CA LEU A 60 -28.08 -40.78 15.79
C LEU A 60 -27.37 -41.24 14.46
N HIS A 61 -26.22 -41.94 14.55
CA HIS A 61 -25.52 -42.73 13.51
C HIS A 61 -24.75 -41.99 12.38
N GLY A 62 -23.46 -42.28 12.11
CA GLY A 62 -22.51 -43.12 12.85
C GLY A 62 -21.44 -43.77 11.96
N ASN A 63 -20.17 -43.57 12.31
CA ASN A 63 -18.95 -44.34 11.94
C ASN A 63 -18.69 -44.58 10.42
N LYS A 64 -17.47 -44.37 9.89
CA LYS A 64 -16.21 -44.98 10.35
C LYS A 64 -14.98 -44.21 9.86
N THR A 65 -13.97 -44.14 10.73
CA THR A 65 -12.55 -43.92 10.38
C THR A 65 -11.89 -45.20 9.88
N GLU A 66 -10.94 -45.08 8.96
CA GLU A 66 -9.62 -45.78 8.91
C GLU A 66 -8.88 -45.29 7.63
N THR A 67 -7.78 -44.54 7.73
CA THR A 67 -6.37 -44.97 7.73
C THR A 67 -5.92 -45.77 6.49
N GLY A 68 -4.87 -45.30 5.81
CA GLY A 68 -4.28 -46.00 4.66
C GLY A 68 -3.22 -45.17 3.92
N ASN A 69 -2.01 -45.10 4.48
CA ASN A 69 -0.83 -44.64 3.75
C ASN A 69 -0.22 -45.84 2.97
N HIS A 70 0.33 -45.65 1.76
CA HIS A 70 1.60 -46.23 1.27
C HIS A 70 1.80 -46.18 -0.27
N HIS A 71 3.00 -45.70 -0.65
CA HIS A 71 3.84 -46.13 -1.79
C HIS A 71 3.40 -46.02 -3.27
N SER A 72 3.89 -44.95 -3.90
CA SER A 72 4.91 -44.93 -4.98
C SER A 72 4.86 -45.96 -6.13
N LYS A 73 4.88 -45.43 -7.37
CA LYS A 73 5.79 -45.88 -8.43
C LYS A 73 5.99 -44.80 -9.50
N GLU A 74 7.24 -44.62 -9.94
CA GLU A 74 7.62 -43.84 -11.10
C GLU A 74 7.38 -44.65 -12.40
N MET A 75 7.16 -43.97 -13.53
CA MET A 75 7.72 -44.34 -14.84
C MET A 75 7.55 -43.19 -15.85
N GLU A 76 8.53 -43.04 -16.75
CA GLU A 76 8.72 -41.87 -17.61
C GLU A 76 8.23 -42.06 -19.07
N HIS A 77 8.25 -40.95 -19.84
CA HIS A 77 8.34 -40.84 -21.31
C HIS A 77 7.16 -41.40 -22.15
N ASN A 78 6.72 -40.77 -23.25
CA ASN A 78 7.54 -40.24 -24.35
C ASN A 78 6.81 -39.18 -25.21
N HIS A 79 7.54 -38.59 -26.17
CA HIS A 79 7.18 -37.47 -27.05
C HIS A 79 6.27 -37.84 -28.25
N HIS A 80 5.66 -36.81 -28.89
CA HIS A 80 5.57 -36.52 -30.36
C HIS A 80 4.67 -35.26 -30.53
N ASN A 81 5.10 -34.03 -30.85
CA ASN A 81 5.84 -33.44 -31.99
C ASN A 81 4.99 -33.08 -33.24
N HIS A 82 5.41 -31.99 -33.92
CA HIS A 82 5.02 -31.43 -35.24
C HIS A 82 3.88 -30.37 -35.27
N LYS A 83 3.97 -29.27 -36.02
CA LYS A 83 5.14 -28.59 -36.66
C LYS A 83 4.78 -27.14 -37.10
N ALA A 84 5.70 -26.21 -36.84
CA ALA A 84 5.98 -24.90 -37.48
C ALA A 84 4.86 -24.04 -38.14
N GLY A 85 4.78 -22.78 -37.70
CA GLY A 85 4.26 -21.63 -38.46
C GLY A 85 5.04 -20.37 -38.06
N SER A 86 5.53 -19.59 -39.03
CA SER A 86 6.42 -18.44 -38.79
C SER A 86 5.67 -17.16 -38.48
N SER A 87 6.09 -16.44 -37.43
CA SER A 87 6.32 -14.98 -37.54
C SER A 87 7.28 -14.49 -36.46
N SER A 88 8.32 -13.75 -36.86
CA SER A 88 9.22 -13.01 -35.98
C SER A 88 8.56 -11.68 -35.60
N ASN A 89 7.77 -11.67 -34.54
CA ASN A 89 7.17 -10.43 -34.06
C ASN A 89 8.11 -9.74 -33.06
N HIS A 90 8.95 -8.83 -33.56
CA HIS A 90 9.72 -7.89 -32.73
C HIS A 90 8.74 -6.83 -32.17
N GLY A 91 7.99 -7.22 -31.14
CA GLY A 91 7.14 -6.31 -30.37
C GLY A 91 7.97 -5.59 -29.32
N GLU A 92 8.11 -4.27 -29.48
CA GLU A 92 8.65 -3.38 -28.47
C GLU A 92 7.88 -3.47 -27.15
N GLY A 93 8.51 -3.07 -26.05
CA GLY A 93 8.02 -3.32 -24.69
C GLY A 93 6.59 -2.83 -24.43
N MET A 94 5.63 -3.75 -24.57
CA MET A 94 4.21 -3.54 -24.27
C MET A 94 4.03 -3.23 -22.79
N GLY A 95 3.96 -1.94 -22.45
CA GLY A 95 3.45 -1.50 -21.17
C GLY A 95 2.03 -2.03 -21.00
N HIS A 96 1.80 -2.90 -20.01
CA HIS A 96 0.47 -3.35 -19.67
C HIS A 96 -0.30 -2.19 -19.02
N HIS A 97 -0.89 -1.34 -19.86
CA HIS A 97 -1.81 -0.29 -19.46
C HIS A 97 -3.13 -0.94 -19.03
N HIS A 98 -3.17 -1.32 -17.76
CA HIS A 98 -4.43 -1.62 -17.07
C HIS A 98 -5.26 -0.32 -17.07
N GLY A 99 -6.58 -0.42 -17.28
CA GLY A 99 -7.43 0.77 -17.45
C GLY A 99 -7.50 1.66 -16.20
N THR A 100 -8.03 2.87 -16.33
CA THR A 100 -8.26 3.77 -15.18
C THR A 100 -9.54 3.39 -14.41
N MET A 101 -9.63 3.84 -13.16
CA MET A 101 -10.82 3.73 -12.30
C MET A 101 -11.01 5.04 -11.53
N GLU A 102 -12.06 5.77 -11.86
CA GLU A 102 -12.47 6.98 -11.14
C GLU A 102 -13.03 6.62 -9.75
N ILE A 103 -12.60 7.31 -8.71
CA ILE A 103 -13.14 7.18 -7.36
C ILE A 103 -14.55 7.81 -7.31
N PRO A 104 -15.62 7.04 -7.00
CA PRO A 104 -16.98 7.56 -7.02
C PRO A 104 -17.20 8.71 -6.02
N SER A 105 -17.99 9.70 -6.43
CA SER A 105 -18.37 10.82 -5.56
C SER A 105 -19.01 10.32 -4.26
N GLY A 106 -18.57 10.88 -3.12
CA GLY A 106 -19.04 10.47 -1.79
C GLY A 106 -18.26 9.34 -1.13
N GLN A 107 -17.25 8.75 -1.81
CA GLN A 107 -16.27 7.89 -1.15
C GLN A 107 -15.06 8.70 -0.64
N PRO A 108 -14.39 8.27 0.45
CA PRO A 108 -13.09 8.81 0.84
C PRO A 108 -12.08 8.62 -0.29
N VAL A 109 -11.43 9.71 -0.71
CA VAL A 109 -10.46 9.69 -1.81
C VAL A 109 -9.11 9.19 -1.29
N PRO A 110 -8.53 8.11 -1.87
CA PRO A 110 -7.16 7.67 -1.61
C PRO A 110 -6.15 8.78 -1.85
N ASP A 111 -5.09 8.82 -1.04
CA ASP A 111 -4.00 9.79 -1.17
C ASP A 111 -2.65 9.11 -0.89
N VAL A 112 -1.57 9.67 -1.44
CA VAL A 112 -0.20 9.15 -1.29
C VAL A 112 0.83 10.28 -1.19
N ASP A 113 1.71 10.19 -0.19
CA ASP A 113 2.85 11.09 0.05
C ASP A 113 4.13 10.24 0.15
N LEU A 114 5.15 10.61 -0.61
CA LEU A 114 6.43 9.88 -0.65
C LEU A 114 7.52 10.63 0.11
N VAL A 115 8.33 9.88 0.87
CA VAL A 115 9.60 10.40 1.40
C VAL A 115 10.71 9.42 1.10
N VAL A 116 11.84 9.93 0.59
CA VAL A 116 12.98 9.10 0.20
C VAL A 116 14.18 9.44 1.09
N TYR A 117 14.66 8.44 1.80
CA TYR A 117 15.76 8.55 2.76
C TYR A 117 17.01 7.85 2.23
N PRO A 118 18.23 8.40 2.44
CA PRO A 118 19.45 7.65 2.18
C PRO A 118 19.51 6.44 3.12
N ASP A 119 19.81 5.27 2.58
CA ASP A 119 20.00 4.06 3.39
C ASP A 119 21.37 4.11 4.11
N PRO A 120 21.46 3.77 5.41
CA PRO A 120 22.72 3.81 6.16
C PRO A 120 23.83 2.88 5.63
N MET A 121 23.49 1.82 4.88
CA MET A 121 24.44 0.91 4.27
C MET A 121 24.65 1.22 2.79
N THR A 122 23.60 1.18 1.96
CA THR A 122 23.70 1.48 0.53
C THR A 122 22.35 1.75 -0.12
N GLY A 123 22.28 2.80 -0.95
CA GLY A 123 21.07 3.12 -1.71
C GLY A 123 20.09 4.00 -0.96
N TRP A 124 18.79 3.76 -1.19
CA TRP A 124 17.71 4.60 -0.67
C TRP A 124 16.52 3.77 -0.18
N ASN A 125 15.86 4.25 0.87
CA ASN A 125 14.61 3.71 1.39
C ASN A 125 13.47 4.68 1.07
N LEU A 126 12.43 4.17 0.43
CA LEU A 126 11.19 4.88 0.14
C LEU A 126 10.17 4.57 1.23
N GLU A 127 9.67 5.61 1.90
CA GLU A 127 8.43 5.59 2.67
C GLU A 127 7.27 6.02 1.77
N ILE A 128 6.19 5.25 1.81
CA ILE A 128 4.93 5.49 1.11
C ILE A 128 3.85 5.67 2.18
N LYS A 129 3.52 6.92 2.46
CA LYS A 129 2.41 7.26 3.36
C LYS A 129 1.15 7.28 2.53
N VAL A 130 0.08 6.68 3.06
CA VAL A 130 -1.21 6.60 2.36
C VAL A 130 -2.33 6.99 3.31
N SER A 131 -3.37 7.63 2.78
CA SER A 131 -4.62 7.85 3.49
C SER A 131 -5.80 7.36 2.67
N ASN A 132 -6.90 6.98 3.33
CA ASN A 132 -8.10 6.36 2.72
C ASN A 132 -7.79 5.13 1.84
N PHE A 133 -6.64 4.47 2.08
CA PHE A 133 -6.14 3.38 1.28
C PHE A 133 -5.37 2.37 2.13
N GLN A 134 -5.54 1.09 1.82
CA GLN A 134 -4.87 -0.03 2.47
C GLN A 134 -4.21 -0.93 1.42
N PHE A 135 -2.90 -1.18 1.60
CA PHE A 135 -2.20 -2.22 0.84
C PHE A 135 -2.83 -3.58 1.13
N SER A 136 -3.27 -4.28 0.08
CA SER A 136 -3.99 -5.55 0.16
C SER A 136 -3.31 -6.65 -0.67
N PRO A 137 -2.11 -7.12 -0.27
CA PRO A 137 -1.39 -8.18 -0.99
C PRO A 137 -2.22 -9.47 -1.13
N LYS A 138 -3.11 -9.76 -0.18
CA LYS A 138 -4.02 -10.91 -0.23
C LYS A 138 -5.09 -10.79 -1.32
N ASN A 139 -5.42 -9.58 -1.78
CA ASN A 139 -6.41 -9.32 -2.81
C ASN A 139 -5.82 -8.83 -4.14
N ALA A 140 -4.48 -8.77 -4.23
CA ALA A 140 -3.76 -8.48 -5.45
C ALA A 140 -4.20 -9.38 -6.62
N SER A 141 -4.45 -8.78 -7.79
CA SER A 141 -4.96 -9.44 -9.00
C SER A 141 -6.37 -10.05 -8.87
N LYS A 142 -7.16 -9.67 -7.85
CA LYS A 142 -8.58 -10.04 -7.70
C LYS A 142 -9.49 -8.85 -8.03
N ALA A 143 -10.80 -9.02 -7.87
CA ALA A 143 -11.79 -7.94 -8.02
C ALA A 143 -11.46 -6.71 -7.14
N HIS A 144 -11.80 -5.53 -7.66
CA HIS A 144 -11.69 -4.26 -6.93
C HIS A 144 -12.48 -4.31 -5.60
N GLN A 145 -11.90 -3.70 -4.57
CA GLN A 145 -12.55 -3.39 -3.30
C GLN A 145 -12.22 -1.92 -2.97
N PRO A 146 -13.21 -1.08 -2.59
CA PRO A 146 -12.97 0.33 -2.30
C PRO A 146 -11.93 0.52 -1.19
N GLY A 147 -11.01 1.47 -1.39
CA GLY A 147 -9.91 1.73 -0.45
C GLY A 147 -8.84 0.64 -0.37
N GLU A 148 -8.89 -0.42 -1.21
CA GLU A 148 -7.86 -1.46 -1.24
C GLU A 148 -7.08 -1.52 -2.56
N GLY A 149 -5.79 -1.83 -2.45
CA GLY A 149 -4.98 -2.07 -3.64
C GLY A 149 -3.50 -2.30 -3.37
N HIS A 150 -2.69 -1.79 -4.30
CA HIS A 150 -1.23 -1.84 -4.24
C HIS A 150 -0.63 -0.63 -4.97
N GLY A 151 0.63 -0.30 -4.69
CA GLY A 151 1.34 0.76 -5.41
C GLY A 151 2.08 0.20 -6.64
N HIS A 152 2.22 0.97 -7.72
CA HIS A 152 3.22 0.67 -8.76
C HIS A 152 4.36 1.69 -8.65
N LEU A 153 5.59 1.20 -8.44
CA LEU A 153 6.79 2.03 -8.35
C LEU A 153 7.42 2.22 -9.74
N TYR A 154 7.73 3.47 -10.05
CA TYR A 154 8.47 3.89 -11.25
C TYR A 154 9.72 4.66 -10.84
N ILE A 155 10.82 4.44 -11.55
CA ILE A 155 12.05 5.22 -11.44
C ILE A 155 12.44 5.69 -12.83
N ASN A 156 12.60 7.00 -13.01
CA ASN A 156 12.93 7.63 -14.30
C ASN A 156 11.96 7.19 -15.42
N GLY A 157 10.65 7.19 -15.12
CA GLY A 157 9.58 6.73 -16.01
C GLY A 157 9.46 5.20 -16.20
N LYS A 158 10.48 4.41 -15.83
CA LYS A 158 10.46 2.95 -15.95
C LYS A 158 9.78 2.31 -14.75
N LYS A 159 8.78 1.45 -14.99
CA LYS A 159 8.16 0.62 -13.95
C LYS A 159 9.17 -0.37 -13.37
N ILE A 160 9.32 -0.35 -12.05
CA ILE A 160 10.28 -1.17 -11.31
C ILE A 160 9.59 -2.33 -10.59
N ASN A 161 8.53 -2.05 -9.82
CA ASN A 161 7.90 -3.09 -9.00
C ASN A 161 6.43 -2.78 -8.64
N ARG A 162 5.73 -3.78 -8.09
CA ARG A 162 4.46 -3.65 -7.36
C ARG A 162 4.77 -3.60 -5.87
N ILE A 163 4.16 -2.68 -5.14
CA ILE A 163 4.44 -2.41 -3.73
C ILE A 163 3.21 -2.74 -2.87
N TYR A 164 3.42 -3.47 -1.78
CA TYR A 164 2.37 -3.95 -0.86
C TYR A 164 2.58 -3.50 0.59
N SER A 165 3.41 -2.49 0.80
CA SER A 165 3.86 -2.03 2.11
C SER A 165 4.22 -0.55 2.07
N ASN A 166 4.16 0.11 3.23
CA ASN A 166 4.57 1.51 3.39
C ASN A 166 6.07 1.76 3.23
N TRP A 167 6.89 0.71 3.11
CA TRP A 167 8.34 0.83 2.96
C TRP A 167 8.83 -0.04 1.81
N TYR A 168 9.80 0.48 1.04
CA TYR A 168 10.48 -0.22 -0.03
C TYR A 168 11.96 0.21 -0.14
N HIS A 169 12.86 -0.76 -0.34
CA HIS A 169 14.28 -0.48 -0.58
C HIS A 169 14.55 -0.36 -2.08
N ILE A 170 14.98 0.82 -2.53
CA ILE A 170 15.24 1.11 -3.96
C ILE A 170 16.61 0.56 -4.40
N GLY A 171 17.59 0.53 -3.50
CA GLY A 171 18.99 0.32 -3.87
C GLY A 171 19.62 1.58 -4.48
N LYS A 172 20.60 1.40 -5.37
CA LYS A 172 21.36 2.52 -5.96
C LYS A 172 20.53 3.26 -7.01
N LEU A 173 20.67 4.58 -7.02
CA LEU A 173 20.18 5.49 -8.06
C LEU A 173 21.34 5.97 -8.93
N GLU A 174 21.05 6.33 -10.17
CA GLU A 174 22.06 6.83 -11.13
C GLU A 174 22.57 8.22 -10.73
N PRO A 175 23.79 8.63 -11.11
CA PRO A 175 24.23 10.01 -10.91
C PRO A 175 23.32 11.03 -11.63
N GLY A 176 23.03 12.16 -10.97
CA GLY A 176 22.13 13.21 -11.44
C GLY A 176 20.69 13.07 -10.92
N ARG A 177 19.75 13.68 -11.65
CA ARG A 177 18.32 13.74 -11.31
C ARG A 177 17.65 12.38 -11.47
N ASN A 178 17.12 11.84 -10.37
CA ASN A 178 16.27 10.66 -10.38
C ASN A 178 14.85 11.01 -9.97
N GLU A 179 13.87 10.50 -10.71
CA GLU A 179 12.44 10.71 -10.47
C GLU A 179 11.81 9.42 -9.95
N ILE A 180 11.34 9.45 -8.71
CA ILE A 180 10.75 8.31 -7.99
C ILE A 180 9.24 8.55 -7.91
N LYS A 181 8.43 7.78 -8.65
CA LYS A 181 6.97 7.94 -8.66
C LYS A 181 6.27 6.68 -8.17
N VAL A 182 5.22 6.85 -7.37
CA VAL A 182 4.28 5.78 -7.01
C VAL A 182 2.88 6.18 -7.43
N THR A 183 2.19 5.27 -8.12
CA THR A 183 0.75 5.35 -8.41
C THR A 183 -0.01 4.42 -7.47
N LEU A 184 -1.21 4.79 -7.03
CA LEU A 184 -2.11 3.86 -6.34
C LEU A 184 -2.98 3.12 -7.34
N ASN A 185 -3.01 1.79 -7.22
CA ASN A 185 -3.70 0.90 -8.14
C ASN A 185 -4.65 -0.03 -7.40
N SER A 186 -5.83 -0.25 -7.98
CA SER A 186 -6.82 -1.18 -7.44
C SER A 186 -6.32 -2.63 -7.39
N ASN A 187 -7.04 -3.49 -6.68
CA ASN A 187 -6.80 -4.94 -6.68
C ASN A 187 -6.76 -5.57 -8.08
N ASN A 188 -7.58 -5.10 -9.04
CA ASN A 188 -7.59 -5.55 -10.44
C ASN A 188 -6.66 -4.73 -11.37
N HIS A 189 -5.61 -4.12 -10.79
CA HIS A 189 -4.56 -3.34 -11.45
C HIS A 189 -4.94 -1.99 -12.06
N GLN A 190 -6.21 -1.58 -12.03
CA GLN A 190 -6.61 -0.28 -12.58
C GLN A 190 -5.93 0.87 -11.86
N ASP A 191 -5.47 1.88 -12.60
CA ASP A 191 -4.94 3.13 -12.03
C ASP A 191 -6.09 3.86 -11.32
N LEU A 192 -5.93 4.23 -10.04
CA LEU A 192 -6.93 5.00 -9.32
C LEU A 192 -6.84 6.48 -9.73
N VAL A 193 -8.00 7.07 -10.00
CA VAL A 193 -8.12 8.43 -10.54
C VAL A 193 -9.17 9.21 -9.74
N HIS A 194 -8.93 10.49 -9.49
CA HIS A 194 -9.92 11.40 -8.91
C HIS A 194 -9.95 12.72 -9.69
N ASN A 195 -11.14 13.15 -10.11
CA ASN A 195 -11.38 14.30 -10.99
C ASN A 195 -10.59 14.22 -12.31
N GLY A 196 -10.32 13.01 -12.82
CA GLY A 196 -9.49 12.79 -14.00
C GLY A 196 -7.97 12.80 -13.76
N GLU A 197 -7.51 13.08 -12.54
CA GLU A 197 -6.08 13.03 -12.17
C GLU A 197 -5.71 11.71 -11.48
N MET A 198 -4.58 11.12 -11.85
CA MET A 198 -4.12 9.85 -11.29
C MET A 198 -3.59 10.04 -9.87
N ILE A 199 -4.09 9.24 -8.92
CA ILE A 199 -3.68 9.29 -7.52
C ILE A 199 -2.25 8.75 -7.42
N SER A 200 -1.31 9.68 -7.32
CA SER A 200 0.12 9.42 -7.38
C SER A 200 0.92 10.58 -6.78
N ASP A 201 2.12 10.29 -6.30
CA ASP A 201 3.10 11.32 -5.91
C ASP A 201 4.48 10.95 -6.48
N THR A 202 5.33 11.97 -6.60
CA THR A 202 6.65 11.91 -7.22
C THR A 202 7.68 12.69 -6.39
N GLU A 203 8.80 12.04 -6.09
CA GLU A 203 9.96 12.64 -5.42
C GLU A 203 11.18 12.70 -6.33
N ILE A 204 11.98 13.77 -6.19
CA ILE A 204 13.16 14.03 -7.02
C ILE A 204 14.43 13.95 -6.17
N ILE A 205 15.33 13.05 -6.55
CA ILE A 205 16.58 12.76 -5.83
C ILE A 205 17.77 13.07 -6.73
N GLU A 206 18.55 14.08 -6.33
CA GLU A 206 19.80 14.45 -6.99
C GLU A 206 20.97 13.68 -6.38
N VAL A 207 21.59 12.79 -7.17
CA VAL A 207 22.76 12.01 -6.76
C VAL A 207 24.03 12.65 -7.30
N ILE A 208 24.93 13.10 -6.43
CA ILE A 208 26.18 13.75 -6.86
C ILE A 208 27.11 12.70 -7.50
N SER A 209 27.54 12.97 -8.74
CA SER A 209 28.61 12.20 -9.40
C SER A 209 29.96 12.52 -8.76
N ASN A 210 30.57 11.54 -8.09
CA ASN A 210 31.97 11.62 -7.69
C ASN A 210 32.84 11.19 -8.88
N ASN A 211 33.42 12.17 -9.58
CA ASN A 211 34.38 11.98 -10.68
C ASN A 211 35.81 12.17 -10.18
#